data_AF-A0ABD3NPJ5-F1
#
_entry.id   AF-A0ABD3NPJ5-F1
#
_cell.length_a   1.000
_cell.length_b   1.000
_cell.length_c   1.000
_cell.angle_alpha   90.00
_cell.angle_beta   90.00
_cell.angle_gamma   90.00
#
_symmetry.space_group_name_H-M   'P 1'
#
loop_
_entity.id
_entity.type
_entity.pdbx_description
1 polymer ?
#
loop_
_entity_poly.entity_id
_entity_poly.type
_entity_poly.pdbx_seq_one_letter_code
_entity_poly.pdbx_strand_id
1 'polypeptide(L)'
;MPAAAAAARNKTVAIIGCGIAGAAAARTLSEYDDPPMTIHVFDQGRGGVGGRASSRSATTRERTRTRTPMGTSTVVDDGGGEGDHDENDDDANDSGDEKTTTTMMWDHGCQFFRADTPKFRHMVEGWIEMGHVREWNGNFASFPPTMSSDLEFFGLPSNPPFYVGADGMQSVVRGMLDDAARRGRMRRSSGSSSSTLRVYEGTRVARLERAGERWRLHGTSGIAAYPRGRRATGIRI
;
A
#
# COMPACT_ATOMS: atom_id res chain seq x y z
N MET A 1 -29.06 -46.73 4.29
CA MET A 1 -28.94 -45.37 3.73
C MET A 1 -27.79 -44.68 4.46
N PRO A 2 -26.63 -44.43 3.83
CA PRO A 2 -25.61 -43.63 4.49
C PRO A 2 -26.11 -42.17 4.53
N ALA A 3 -25.91 -41.51 5.67
CA ALA A 3 -26.19 -40.10 5.84
C ALA A 3 -25.54 -39.32 4.70
N ALA A 4 -26.35 -38.52 3.97
CA ALA A 4 -25.86 -37.63 2.93
C ALA A 4 -24.66 -36.86 3.47
N ALA A 5 -23.50 -37.05 2.82
CA ALA A 5 -22.28 -36.31 3.11
C ALA A 5 -22.66 -34.83 3.20
N ALA A 6 -22.47 -34.21 4.37
CA ALA A 6 -22.72 -32.80 4.55
C ALA A 6 -21.90 -32.07 3.48
N ALA A 7 -22.58 -31.49 2.48
CA ALA A 7 -21.94 -30.76 1.39
C ALA A 7 -20.88 -29.85 2.02
N ALA A 8 -19.62 -30.03 1.62
CA ALA A 8 -18.48 -29.39 2.25
C ALA A 8 -18.74 -27.89 2.34
N ARG A 9 -19.05 -27.41 3.55
CA ARG A 9 -19.49 -26.03 3.77
C ARG A 9 -18.33 -25.12 3.36
N ASN A 10 -18.60 -24.14 2.50
CA ASN A 10 -17.63 -23.11 2.12
C ASN A 10 -16.98 -22.55 3.41
N LYS A 11 -15.65 -22.67 3.52
CA LYS A 11 -14.94 -22.33 4.76
C LYS A 11 -14.67 -20.83 4.79
N THR A 12 -15.15 -20.15 5.84
CA THR A 12 -14.83 -18.74 6.04
C THR A 12 -13.58 -18.61 6.93
N VAL A 13 -12.57 -17.90 6.45
CA VAL A 13 -11.32 -17.62 7.16
C VAL A 13 -11.17 -16.12 7.37
N ALA A 14 -10.85 -15.73 8.60
CA ALA A 14 -10.46 -14.35 8.93
C ALA A 14 -8.96 -14.29 9.21
N ILE A 15 -8.26 -13.35 8.56
CA ILE A 15 -6.86 -13.01 8.79
C ILE A 15 -6.81 -11.61 9.40
N ILE A 16 -6.08 -11.44 10.50
CA ILE A 16 -5.99 -10.17 11.21
C ILE A 16 -4.55 -9.66 11.08
N GLY A 17 -4.41 -8.54 10.39
CA GLY A 17 -3.14 -7.98 9.94
C GLY A 17 -2.84 -8.32 8.48
N CYS A 18 -2.67 -7.29 7.66
CA CYS A 18 -2.34 -7.36 6.24
C CYS A 18 -0.93 -6.79 6.00
N GLY A 19 0.04 -7.29 6.77
CA GLY A 19 1.45 -7.23 6.43
C GLY A 19 1.87 -8.40 5.53
N ILE A 20 3.18 -8.56 5.29
CA ILE A 20 3.73 -9.62 4.44
C ILE A 20 3.22 -11.02 4.81
N ALA A 21 3.17 -11.35 6.11
CA ALA A 21 2.71 -12.65 6.59
C ALA A 21 1.22 -12.88 6.32
N GLY A 22 0.38 -11.87 6.57
CA GLY A 22 -1.07 -11.96 6.33
C GLY A 22 -1.40 -12.08 4.86
N ALA A 23 -0.72 -11.32 3.99
CA ALA A 23 -0.89 -11.41 2.55
C ALA A 23 -0.39 -12.74 1.98
N ALA A 24 0.74 -13.26 2.46
CA ALA A 24 1.24 -14.59 2.07
C ALA A 24 0.26 -15.70 2.47
N ALA A 25 -0.30 -15.63 3.69
CA ALA A 25 -1.33 -16.56 4.15
C ALA A 25 -2.60 -16.45 3.29
N ALA A 26 -3.06 -15.22 3.00
CA ALA A 26 -4.24 -14.98 2.17
C ALA A 26 -4.06 -15.54 0.75
N ARG A 27 -2.91 -15.28 0.12
CA ARG A 27 -2.58 -15.80 -1.20
C ARG A 27 -2.53 -17.33 -1.20
N THR A 28 -1.87 -17.93 -0.22
CA THR A 28 -1.79 -19.40 -0.11
C THR A 28 -3.17 -20.02 0.06
N LEU A 29 -3.99 -19.48 0.97
CA LEU A 29 -5.35 -19.97 1.18
C LEU A 29 -6.24 -19.80 -0.06
N SER A 30 -6.03 -18.75 -0.86
CA SER A 30 -6.80 -18.53 -2.09
C SER A 30 -6.53 -19.54 -3.19
N GLU A 31 -5.47 -20.35 -3.09
CA GLU A 31 -5.17 -21.40 -4.06
C GLU A 31 -6.01 -22.67 -3.81
N TYR A 32 -6.62 -22.83 -2.63
CA TYR A 32 -7.47 -23.95 -2.28
C TYR A 32 -8.91 -23.73 -2.78
N ASP A 33 -9.36 -24.57 -3.70
CA ASP A 33 -10.66 -24.43 -4.37
C ASP A 33 -11.60 -25.62 -4.15
N ASP A 34 -11.20 -26.59 -3.32
CA ASP A 34 -12.00 -27.77 -2.96
C ASP A 34 -11.87 -28.13 -1.45
N PRO A 35 -12.87 -27.78 -0.61
CA PRO A 35 -13.91 -26.80 -0.92
C PRO A 35 -13.30 -25.40 -1.06
N PRO A 36 -13.92 -24.50 -1.86
CA PRO A 36 -13.49 -23.11 -1.89
C PRO A 36 -13.64 -22.46 -0.50
N MET A 37 -12.92 -21.36 -0.30
CA MET A 37 -12.93 -20.58 0.93
C MET A 37 -13.37 -19.13 0.69
N THR A 38 -13.97 -18.52 1.70
CA THR A 38 -14.19 -17.07 1.79
C THR A 38 -13.18 -16.47 2.76
N ILE A 39 -12.22 -15.72 2.25
CA ILE A 39 -11.09 -15.18 3.01
C ILE A 39 -11.32 -13.68 3.22
N HIS A 40 -11.38 -13.27 4.48
CA HIS A 40 -11.47 -11.88 4.89
C HIS A 40 -10.17 -11.47 5.59
N VAL A 41 -9.49 -10.45 5.09
CA VAL A 41 -8.26 -9.90 5.68
C VAL A 41 -8.56 -8.53 6.26
N PHE A 42 -8.30 -8.33 7.56
CA PHE A 42 -8.56 -7.07 8.25
C PHE A 42 -7.24 -6.38 8.59
N ASP A 43 -7.11 -5.11 8.27
CA ASP A 43 -5.94 -4.31 8.64
C ASP A 43 -6.35 -2.93 9.16
N GLN A 44 -5.73 -2.49 10.25
CA GLN A 44 -5.99 -1.18 10.84
C GLN A 44 -5.38 -0.03 10.02
N GLY A 45 -4.37 -0.28 9.18
CA GLY A 45 -3.55 0.73 8.51
C GLY A 45 -4.35 1.81 7.77
N ARG A 46 -3.96 3.09 7.97
CA ARG A 46 -4.53 4.27 7.29
C ARG A 46 -4.10 4.40 5.83
N GLY A 47 -2.83 4.09 5.57
CA GLY A 47 -2.23 4.20 4.22
C GLY A 47 -2.43 2.94 3.37
N GLY A 48 -3.40 2.11 3.76
CA GLY A 48 -3.64 0.78 3.22
C GLY A 48 -2.76 -0.31 3.85
N VAL A 49 -2.68 -1.44 3.16
CA VAL A 49 -1.94 -2.64 3.57
C VAL A 49 -0.42 -2.44 3.63
N GLY A 50 0.30 -3.39 4.23
CA GLY A 50 1.76 -3.43 4.25
C GLY A 50 2.35 -3.61 5.65
N GLY A 51 1.69 -3.06 6.68
CA GLY A 51 2.20 -3.09 8.04
C GLY A 51 3.61 -2.49 8.13
N ARG A 52 4.59 -3.28 8.56
CA ARG A 52 6.01 -2.86 8.61
C ARG A 52 6.64 -2.70 7.21
N ALA A 53 6.02 -3.22 6.16
CA ALA A 53 6.42 -2.98 4.79
C ALA A 53 5.67 -1.79 4.16
N SER A 54 4.94 -0.98 4.90
CA SER A 54 4.25 0.17 4.31
C SER A 54 5.22 1.29 3.92
N SER A 55 4.98 1.87 2.75
CA SER A 55 5.65 3.09 2.28
C SER A 55 4.83 4.33 2.68
N ARG A 56 5.47 5.48 2.79
CA ARG A 56 4.82 6.79 2.98
C ARG A 56 5.10 7.65 1.78
N SER A 57 4.10 8.36 1.30
CA SER A 57 4.24 9.31 0.20
C SER A 57 4.01 10.74 0.67
N ALA A 58 4.74 11.69 0.08
CA ALA A 58 4.48 13.11 0.23
C ALA A 58 4.51 13.75 -1.16
N THR A 59 3.56 14.65 -1.39
CA THR A 59 3.39 15.31 -2.68
C THR A 59 3.62 16.81 -2.50
N THR A 60 4.58 17.34 -3.23
CA THR A 60 4.88 18.77 -3.28
C THR A 60 4.39 19.34 -4.61
N ARG A 61 3.79 20.53 -4.57
CA ARG A 61 3.41 21.29 -5.77
C ARG A 61 4.32 22.50 -5.87
N GLU A 62 5.09 22.57 -6.94
CA GLU A 62 5.91 23.74 -7.22
C GLU A 62 5.15 24.70 -8.13
N ARG A 63 5.19 25.99 -7.80
CA ARG A 63 4.69 27.04 -8.69
C ARG A 63 5.88 27.64 -9.42
N THR A 64 5.97 27.40 -10.72
CA THR A 64 6.89 28.14 -11.58
C THR A 64 6.43 29.58 -11.62
N ARG A 65 7.07 30.47 -10.85
CA ARG A 65 6.84 31.91 -11.02
C ARG A 65 7.61 32.35 -12.26
N THR A 66 6.92 32.61 -13.37
CA THR A 66 7.49 33.39 -14.47
C THR A 66 7.83 34.78 -13.93
N ARG A 67 9.12 35.05 -13.73
CA ARG A 67 9.60 36.39 -13.40
C ARG A 67 9.43 37.27 -14.65
N THR A 68 8.41 38.12 -14.68
CA THR A 68 8.36 39.20 -15.67
C THR A 68 9.60 40.08 -15.46
N PRO A 69 10.43 40.34 -16.48
CA PRO A 69 11.54 41.27 -16.35
C PRO A 69 10.97 42.64 -15.97
N MET A 70 11.53 43.27 -14.93
CA MET A 70 11.21 44.66 -14.60
C MET A 70 11.54 45.54 -15.80
N GLY A 71 10.51 46.02 -16.51
CA GLY A 71 10.68 47.05 -17.53
C GLY A 71 11.30 48.28 -16.89
N THR A 72 12.30 48.86 -17.55
CA THR A 72 12.91 50.12 -17.16
C THR A 72 11.86 51.22 -17.21
N SER A 73 11.41 51.70 -16.05
CA SER A 73 10.50 52.84 -15.95
C SER A 73 11.23 54.10 -16.40
N THR A 74 10.88 54.64 -17.57
CA THR A 74 11.10 56.05 -17.89
C THR A 74 9.91 56.81 -17.34
N VAL A 75 10.18 57.63 -16.32
CA VAL A 75 9.24 58.61 -15.78
C VAL A 75 8.95 59.65 -16.86
N VAL A 76 7.70 59.73 -17.29
CA VAL A 76 7.13 60.93 -17.91
C VAL A 76 6.01 61.41 -17.01
N ASP A 77 6.23 62.60 -16.48
CA ASP A 77 5.32 63.43 -15.71
C ASP A 77 4.36 64.09 -16.71
N ASP A 78 3.05 63.88 -16.56
CA ASP A 78 2.07 64.86 -17.01
C ASP A 78 0.80 64.79 -16.14
N GLY A 79 0.30 65.97 -15.78
CA GLY A 79 -0.62 66.16 -14.67
C GLY A 79 -2.11 66.01 -15.00
N GLY A 80 -2.88 65.84 -13.92
CA GLY A 80 -4.20 66.45 -13.72
C GLY A 80 -5.39 65.90 -14.52
N GLY A 81 -6.28 65.19 -13.82
CA GLY A 81 -7.66 64.97 -14.27
C GLY A 81 -8.45 64.07 -13.33
N GLU A 82 -9.28 64.67 -12.48
CA GLU A 82 -10.35 63.98 -11.74
C GLU A 82 -11.41 63.47 -12.72
N GLY A 83 -11.78 62.19 -12.61
CA GLY A 83 -12.88 61.58 -13.33
C GLY A 83 -13.35 60.32 -12.61
N ASP A 84 -14.58 60.37 -12.09
CA ASP A 84 -15.34 59.20 -11.66
C ASP A 84 -15.66 58.34 -12.89
N HIS A 85 -15.30 57.05 -12.84
CA HIS A 85 -15.85 56.03 -13.72
C HIS A 85 -15.97 54.68 -13.01
N ASP A 86 -17.22 54.24 -12.84
CA ASP A 86 -17.62 52.86 -12.62
C ASP A 86 -17.17 52.00 -13.80
N GLU A 87 -16.35 50.97 -13.58
CA GLU A 87 -16.21 49.85 -14.50
C GLU A 87 -16.11 48.51 -13.74
N ASN A 88 -17.08 47.64 -14.03
CA ASN A 88 -16.94 46.20 -13.90
C ASN A 88 -15.79 45.76 -14.82
N ASP A 89 -14.87 44.95 -14.32
CA ASP A 89 -13.98 44.15 -15.16
C ASP A 89 -13.97 42.70 -14.65
N ASP A 90 -14.78 41.91 -15.34
CA ASP A 90 -14.67 40.47 -15.46
C ASP A 90 -13.29 40.10 -16.07
N ASP A 91 -12.80 38.92 -15.70
CA ASP A 91 -11.87 38.10 -16.50
C ASP A 91 -10.49 38.70 -16.88
N ALA A 92 -9.59 38.78 -15.88
CA ALA A 92 -8.16 38.91 -16.14
C ALA A 92 -7.38 37.60 -15.83
N ASN A 93 -7.43 36.69 -16.81
CA ASN A 93 -6.29 35.89 -17.31
C ASN A 93 -5.47 35.08 -16.26
N ASP A 94 -6.01 33.94 -15.78
CA ASP A 94 -5.21 32.84 -15.19
C ASP A 94 -4.38 32.20 -16.32
N SER A 95 -3.31 32.90 -16.68
CA SER A 95 -2.34 32.49 -17.68
C SER A 95 -1.51 31.32 -17.14
N GLY A 96 -2.09 30.12 -17.24
CA GLY A 96 -1.38 28.85 -17.48
C GLY A 96 -0.09 28.59 -16.70
N ASP A 97 -0.02 28.87 -15.41
CA ASP A 97 1.09 28.41 -14.56
C ASP A 97 1.07 26.86 -14.54
N GLU A 98 1.99 26.23 -15.27
CA GLU A 98 2.16 24.77 -15.29
C GLU A 98 2.63 24.30 -13.88
N LYS A 99 1.69 23.82 -13.07
CA LYS A 99 1.95 23.35 -11.70
C LYS A 99 2.56 21.95 -11.74
N THR A 100 3.89 21.87 -11.68
CA THR A 100 4.57 20.58 -11.55
C THR A 100 4.28 19.99 -10.17
N THR A 101 3.77 18.76 -10.15
CA THR A 101 3.48 18.01 -8.92
C THR A 101 4.44 16.84 -8.81
N THR A 102 5.24 16.82 -7.75
CA THR A 102 6.22 15.76 -7.48
C THR A 102 5.78 14.97 -6.27
N THR A 103 5.63 13.65 -6.43
CA THR A 103 5.38 12.72 -5.32
C THR A 103 6.63 11.91 -5.04
N MET A 104 7.07 11.93 -3.79
CA MET A 104 8.18 11.10 -3.30
C MET A 104 7.62 10.03 -2.36
N MET A 105 8.32 8.88 -2.27
CA MET A 105 7.96 7.76 -1.40
C MET A 105 9.14 7.29 -0.54
N TRP A 106 8.86 6.90 0.69
CA TRP A 106 9.85 6.45 1.67
C TRP A 106 9.39 5.18 2.40
N ASP A 107 10.31 4.23 2.52
CA ASP A 107 10.12 2.99 3.29
C ASP A 107 10.69 3.17 4.71
N HIS A 108 9.83 3.56 5.65
CA HIS A 108 10.23 3.83 7.04
C HIS A 108 10.37 2.58 7.93
N GLY A 109 9.80 1.46 7.50
CA GLY A 109 9.85 0.19 8.23
C GLY A 109 10.89 -0.74 7.65
N CYS A 110 10.44 -1.72 6.86
CA CYS A 110 11.29 -2.61 6.10
C CYS A 110 11.91 -1.85 4.92
N GLN A 111 13.22 -1.61 4.96
CA GLN A 111 13.94 -0.89 3.90
C GLN A 111 14.35 -1.82 2.76
N PHE A 112 14.73 -3.05 3.09
CA PHE A 112 15.10 -4.12 2.17
C PHE A 112 14.90 -5.47 2.86
N PHE A 113 14.97 -6.56 2.12
CA PHE A 113 14.96 -7.91 2.69
C PHE A 113 15.89 -8.87 1.91
N ARG A 114 16.22 -10.00 2.55
CA ARG A 114 16.99 -11.11 1.95
C ARG A 114 16.11 -12.34 1.77
N ALA A 115 16.49 -13.20 0.83
CA ALA A 115 15.83 -14.48 0.57
C ALA A 115 16.82 -15.66 0.72
N ASP A 116 17.15 -15.97 1.97
CA ASP A 116 18.23 -16.93 2.28
C ASP A 116 17.79 -18.39 2.12
N THR A 117 16.51 -18.69 2.32
CA THR A 117 15.98 -20.05 2.13
C THR A 117 15.58 -20.30 0.67
N PRO A 118 15.78 -21.51 0.13
CA PRO A 118 15.35 -21.84 -1.24
C PRO A 118 13.86 -21.59 -1.48
N LYS A 119 13.02 -21.93 -0.49
CA LYS A 119 11.57 -21.72 -0.57
C LYS A 119 11.22 -20.24 -0.68
N PHE A 120 11.87 -19.38 0.11
CA PHE A 120 11.58 -17.94 0.04
C PHE A 120 12.14 -17.32 -1.24
N ARG A 121 13.32 -17.76 -1.70
CA ARG A 121 13.90 -17.31 -2.97
C ARG A 121 12.97 -17.56 -4.15
N HIS A 122 12.39 -18.76 -4.24
CA HIS A 122 11.42 -19.08 -5.29
C HIS A 122 10.17 -18.17 -5.25
N MET A 123 9.68 -17.81 -4.06
CA MET A 123 8.58 -16.85 -3.95
C MET A 123 8.98 -15.45 -4.45
N VAL A 124 10.21 -15.02 -4.12
CA VAL A 124 10.74 -13.72 -4.53
C VAL A 124 10.99 -13.64 -6.03
N GLU A 125 11.49 -14.70 -6.65
CA GLU A 125 11.62 -14.82 -8.11
C GLU A 125 10.27 -14.56 -8.80
N GLY A 126 9.20 -15.22 -8.34
CA GLY A 126 7.85 -14.95 -8.88
C GLY A 126 7.37 -13.52 -8.64
N TRP A 127 7.76 -12.88 -7.53
CA TRP A 127 7.44 -11.47 -7.28
C TRP A 127 8.23 -10.50 -8.18
N ILE A 128 9.46 -10.88 -8.56
CA ILE A 128 10.28 -10.14 -9.53
C ILE A 128 9.66 -10.25 -10.92
N GLU A 129 9.28 -11.46 -11.35
CA GLU A 129 8.61 -11.69 -12.63
C GLU A 129 7.30 -10.89 -12.76
N MET A 130 6.55 -10.75 -11.66
CA MET A 130 5.32 -9.94 -11.61
C MET A 130 5.59 -8.44 -11.46
N GLY A 131 6.85 -8.00 -11.34
CA GLY A 131 7.23 -6.59 -11.20
C GLY A 131 6.90 -5.97 -9.84
N HIS A 132 6.67 -6.78 -8.80
CA HIS A 132 6.39 -6.29 -7.44
C HIS A 132 7.65 -6.12 -6.58
N VAL A 133 8.71 -6.85 -6.92
CA VAL A 133 10.00 -6.82 -6.24
C VAL A 133 11.10 -6.61 -7.27
N ARG A 134 12.22 -6.03 -6.86
CA ARG A 134 13.45 -5.96 -7.64
C ARG A 134 14.66 -6.20 -6.75
N GLU A 135 15.74 -6.67 -7.35
CA GLU A 135 17.05 -6.66 -6.69
C GLU A 135 17.53 -5.21 -6.50
N TRP A 136 18.11 -4.94 -5.34
CA TRP A 136 18.67 -3.65 -4.99
C TRP A 136 20.18 -3.62 -5.26
N ASN A 137 20.53 -3.05 -6.41
CA ASN A 137 21.92 -2.78 -6.82
C ASN A 137 22.41 -1.44 -6.26
N GLY A 138 22.39 -1.29 -4.93
CA GLY A 138 22.84 -0.09 -4.23
C GLY A 138 24.34 -0.07 -3.96
N ASN A 139 24.88 1.11 -3.62
CA ASN A 139 26.22 1.23 -3.05
C ASN A 139 26.13 1.05 -1.54
N PHE A 140 26.61 -0.09 -1.03
CA PHE A 140 26.59 -0.42 0.38
C PHE A 140 27.91 -0.03 1.05
N ALA A 141 27.84 0.52 2.26
CA ALA A 141 29.01 0.90 3.06
C ALA A 141 28.72 0.73 4.55
N SER A 142 29.78 0.58 5.34
CA SER A 142 29.75 0.49 6.80
C SER A 142 30.51 1.66 7.44
N PHE A 143 30.06 2.07 8.63
CA PHE A 143 30.79 3.05 9.44
C PHE A 143 30.81 2.60 10.92
N PRO A 144 31.99 2.43 11.55
CA PRO A 144 33.33 2.55 10.95
C PRO A 144 33.54 1.51 9.84
N PRO A 145 34.44 1.76 8.86
CA PRO A 145 34.76 0.78 7.84
C PRO A 145 35.21 -0.53 8.50
N THR A 146 34.48 -1.61 8.27
CA THR A 146 34.91 -2.95 8.72
C THR A 146 35.89 -3.55 7.71
N MET A 147 36.86 -4.30 8.22
CA MET A 147 37.88 -5.00 7.43
C MET A 147 37.51 -6.46 7.14
N SER A 148 36.35 -6.94 7.61
CA SER A 148 35.91 -8.33 7.45
C SER A 148 34.64 -8.40 6.61
N SER A 149 34.72 -9.07 5.46
CA SER A 149 33.60 -9.35 4.54
C SER A 149 32.43 -10.10 5.16
N ASP A 150 32.62 -10.70 6.33
CA ASP A 150 31.63 -11.60 6.95
C ASP A 150 30.56 -10.86 7.78
N LEU A 151 30.79 -9.58 8.13
CA LEU A 151 29.88 -8.76 8.94
C LEU A 151 29.99 -7.28 8.54
N GLU A 152 29.21 -6.82 7.56
CA GLU A 152 29.39 -5.46 7.01
C GLU A 152 28.11 -4.63 6.87
N PHE A 153 26.91 -5.21 6.98
CA PHE A 153 25.67 -4.43 6.83
C PHE A 153 24.61 -4.86 7.86
N PHE A 154 24.36 -4.02 8.87
CA PHE A 154 23.41 -4.32 9.97
C PHE A 154 23.68 -5.63 10.73
N GLY A 155 24.92 -6.12 10.76
CA GLY A 155 25.27 -7.42 11.35
C GLY A 155 24.78 -8.63 10.53
N LEU A 156 24.40 -8.40 9.27
CA LEU A 156 24.06 -9.45 8.30
C LEU A 156 25.23 -9.65 7.32
N PRO A 157 25.32 -10.82 6.67
CA PRO A 157 26.26 -11.00 5.56
C PRO A 157 26.00 -9.92 4.51
N SER A 158 27.06 -9.26 4.04
CA SER A 158 26.99 -8.27 2.96
C SER A 158 26.75 -8.89 1.59
N ASN A 159 26.75 -10.23 1.48
CA ASN A 159 26.61 -10.89 0.20
C ASN A 159 25.19 -10.69 -0.37
N PRO A 160 25.04 -10.01 -1.52
CA PRO A 160 23.78 -9.91 -2.25
C PRO A 160 23.26 -11.31 -2.64
N PRO A 161 21.99 -11.42 -3.07
CA PRO A 161 21.05 -10.33 -3.39
C PRO A 161 20.29 -9.75 -2.20
N PHE A 162 20.11 -8.43 -2.22
CA PHE A 162 19.13 -7.71 -1.40
C PHE A 162 17.94 -7.31 -2.27
N TYR A 163 16.74 -7.32 -1.70
CA TYR A 163 15.51 -7.06 -2.45
C TYR A 163 14.75 -5.88 -1.88
N VAL A 164 14.10 -5.14 -2.78
CA VAL A 164 13.19 -4.05 -2.45
C VAL A 164 11.89 -4.17 -3.24
N GLY A 165 10.81 -3.58 -2.74
CA GLY A 165 9.57 -3.41 -3.51
C GLY A 165 9.81 -2.50 -4.71
N ALA A 166 9.22 -2.83 -5.85
CA ALA A 166 9.41 -2.08 -7.10
C ALA A 166 8.90 -0.64 -6.96
N ASP A 167 7.72 -0.47 -6.39
CA ASP A 167 7.05 0.82 -6.15
C ASP A 167 6.91 1.11 -4.64
N GLY A 168 8.04 1.01 -3.93
CA GLY A 168 8.11 1.03 -2.47
C GLY A 168 7.75 -0.31 -1.84
N MET A 169 8.14 -0.53 -0.58
CA MET A 169 8.04 -1.86 0.05
C MET A 169 6.63 -2.43 0.15
N GLN A 170 5.60 -1.57 0.11
CA GLN A 170 4.21 -2.00 0.19
C GLN A 170 3.75 -2.73 -1.08
N SER A 171 4.43 -2.54 -2.20
CA SER A 171 4.12 -3.18 -3.49
C SER A 171 4.19 -4.71 -3.41
N VAL A 172 5.07 -5.26 -2.57
CA VAL A 172 5.16 -6.72 -2.35
C VAL A 172 3.86 -7.27 -1.77
N VAL A 173 3.29 -6.55 -0.79
CA VAL A 173 2.04 -6.94 -0.12
C VAL A 173 0.84 -6.76 -1.04
N ARG A 174 0.74 -5.61 -1.71
CA ARG A 174 -0.34 -5.34 -2.67
C ARG A 174 -0.34 -6.33 -3.83
N GLY A 175 0.84 -6.58 -4.41
CA GLY A 175 1.02 -7.50 -5.50
C GLY A 175 0.54 -8.92 -5.21
N MET A 176 0.87 -9.46 -4.03
CA MET A 176 0.36 -10.77 -3.60
C MET A 176 -1.17 -10.83 -3.52
N LEU A 177 -1.80 -9.77 -2.98
CA LEU A 177 -3.25 -9.70 -2.80
C LEU A 177 -3.97 -9.51 -4.15
N ASP A 178 -3.42 -8.66 -5.01
CA ASP A 178 -3.95 -8.43 -6.35
C ASP A 178 -3.83 -9.69 -7.22
N ASP A 179 -2.72 -10.40 -7.14
CA ASP A 179 -2.52 -11.70 -7.80
C ASP A 179 -3.55 -12.74 -7.33
N ALA A 180 -3.70 -12.91 -6.02
CA ALA A 180 -4.69 -13.81 -5.42
C ALA A 180 -6.12 -13.47 -5.90
N ALA A 181 -6.50 -12.19 -5.82
CA ALA A 181 -7.83 -11.75 -6.21
C ALA A 181 -8.09 -11.90 -7.72
N ARG A 182 -7.08 -11.65 -8.57
CA ARG A 182 -7.16 -11.81 -10.02
C ARG A 182 -7.31 -13.27 -10.41
N ARG A 183 -6.50 -14.17 -9.84
CA ARG A 183 -6.58 -15.63 -10.08
C ARG A 183 -7.95 -16.17 -9.68
N GLY A 184 -8.45 -15.80 -8.50
CA GLY A 184 -9.78 -16.20 -8.05
C GLY A 184 -10.89 -15.69 -9.00
N ARG A 185 -10.82 -14.44 -9.47
CA ARG A 185 -11.79 -13.92 -10.47
C ARG A 185 -11.72 -14.70 -11.78
N MET A 186 -10.53 -14.98 -12.30
CA MET A 186 -10.33 -15.71 -13.55
C MET A 186 -10.92 -17.12 -13.49
N ARG A 187 -10.63 -17.88 -12.41
CA ARG A 187 -11.16 -19.23 -12.22
C ARG A 187 -12.68 -19.27 -12.11
N ARG A 188 -13.28 -18.28 -11.43
CA ARG A 188 -14.75 -18.17 -11.38
C ARG A 188 -15.36 -17.82 -12.73
N SER A 189 -14.73 -16.96 -13.53
CA SER A 189 -15.22 -16.66 -14.89
C SER A 189 -15.17 -17.87 -15.83
N SER A 190 -14.28 -18.83 -15.58
CA SER A 190 -14.24 -20.11 -16.32
C SER A 190 -15.18 -21.18 -15.76
N GLY A 191 -16.08 -20.83 -14.83
CA GLY A 191 -17.05 -21.76 -14.24
C GLY A 191 -16.52 -22.66 -13.12
N SER A 192 -15.24 -22.51 -12.71
CA SER A 192 -14.69 -23.24 -11.57
C SER A 192 -15.19 -22.64 -10.26
N SER A 193 -15.53 -23.49 -9.29
CA SER A 193 -15.55 -23.06 -7.88
C SER A 193 -14.18 -22.53 -7.52
N SER A 194 -14.11 -21.37 -6.90
CA SER A 194 -12.84 -20.79 -6.47
C SER A 194 -13.01 -19.93 -5.24
N SER A 195 -11.96 -19.90 -4.43
CA SER A 195 -11.85 -19.09 -3.24
C SER A 195 -12.01 -17.59 -3.54
N THR A 196 -12.57 -16.87 -2.58
CA THR A 196 -12.75 -15.41 -2.65
C THR A 196 -11.90 -14.74 -1.59
N LEU A 197 -11.29 -13.61 -1.94
CA LEU A 197 -10.45 -12.81 -1.04
C LEU A 197 -11.02 -11.39 -0.97
N ARG A 198 -11.20 -10.88 0.25
CA ARG A 198 -11.60 -9.50 0.53
C ARG A 198 -10.68 -8.89 1.59
N VAL A 199 -10.20 -7.69 1.32
CA VAL A 199 -9.32 -6.94 2.23
C VAL A 199 -10.09 -5.74 2.77
N TYR A 200 -10.03 -5.55 4.09
CA TYR A 200 -10.70 -4.50 4.84
C TYR A 200 -9.63 -3.63 5.51
N GLU A 201 -9.27 -2.54 4.86
CA GLU A 201 -8.33 -1.54 5.39
C GLU A 201 -9.04 -0.63 6.41
N GLY A 202 -8.25 0.13 7.19
CA GLY A 202 -8.77 1.03 8.23
C GLY A 202 -9.73 0.35 9.20
N THR A 203 -9.50 -0.93 9.49
CA THR A 203 -10.36 -1.78 10.30
C THR A 203 -9.57 -2.42 11.43
N ARG A 204 -9.86 -1.98 12.66
CA ARG A 204 -9.24 -2.51 13.88
C ARG A 204 -10.09 -3.62 14.46
N VAL A 205 -9.60 -4.85 14.43
CA VAL A 205 -10.15 -5.93 15.26
C VAL A 205 -9.61 -5.75 16.69
N ALA A 206 -10.51 -5.57 17.65
CA ALA A 206 -10.18 -5.28 19.05
C ALA A 206 -10.42 -6.48 19.97
N ARG A 207 -11.34 -7.37 19.64
CA ARG A 207 -11.64 -8.56 20.43
C ARG A 207 -12.09 -9.72 19.56
N LEU A 208 -11.67 -10.92 19.96
CA LEU A 208 -12.10 -12.19 19.41
C LEU A 208 -12.92 -12.93 20.47
N GLU A 209 -14.05 -13.50 20.06
CA GLU A 209 -14.90 -14.33 20.90
C GLU A 209 -15.21 -15.63 20.17
N ARG A 210 -15.02 -16.76 20.84
CA ARG A 210 -15.45 -18.05 20.29
C ARG A 210 -16.93 -18.24 20.57
N ALA A 211 -17.71 -18.47 19.52
CA ALA A 211 -19.15 -18.69 19.57
C ALA A 211 -19.46 -20.07 18.93
N GLY A 212 -19.38 -21.13 19.74
CA GLY A 212 -19.48 -22.52 19.28
C GLY A 212 -18.33 -22.90 18.33
N GLU A 213 -18.68 -23.30 17.11
CA GLU A 213 -17.72 -23.65 16.05
C GLU A 213 -17.22 -22.44 15.23
N ARG A 214 -17.67 -21.22 15.57
CA ARG A 214 -17.32 -20.00 14.85
C ARG A 214 -16.56 -19.01 15.74
N TRP A 215 -15.85 -18.10 15.08
CA TRP A 215 -15.24 -16.94 15.70
C TRP A 215 -16.06 -15.70 15.39
N ARG A 216 -16.28 -14.87 16.41
CA ARG A 216 -16.86 -13.53 16.29
C ARG A 216 -15.76 -12.50 16.47
N LEU A 217 -15.65 -11.59 15.51
CA LEU A 217 -14.68 -10.50 15.51
C LEU A 217 -15.39 -9.21 15.90
N HIS A 218 -14.91 -8.55 16.94
CA HIS A 218 -15.37 -7.24 17.35
C HIS A 218 -14.29 -6.21 17.06
N GLY A 219 -14.70 -5.08 16.51
CA GLY A 219 -13.77 -4.07 16.05
C GLY A 219 -14.46 -2.77 15.66
N THR A 220 -13.66 -1.88 15.09
CA THR A 220 -14.09 -0.60 14.58
C THR A 220 -13.50 -0.37 13.19
N SER A 221 -14.26 0.30 12.31
CA SER A 221 -13.83 0.65 10.97
C SER A 221 -13.81 2.18 10.76
N GLY A 222 -13.12 2.61 9.72
CA GLY A 222 -13.02 4.03 9.37
C GLY A 222 -12.28 4.84 10.44
N ILE A 223 -12.69 6.09 10.66
CA ILE A 223 -12.00 7.00 11.60
C ILE A 223 -11.96 6.44 13.04
N ALA A 224 -12.97 5.63 13.42
CA ALA A 224 -13.06 5.00 14.73
C ALA A 224 -12.07 3.83 14.95
N ALA A 225 -11.40 3.35 13.90
CA ALA A 225 -10.34 2.35 14.00
C ALA A 225 -9.07 2.87 14.69
N TYR A 226 -8.99 4.18 14.95
CA TYR A 226 -7.79 4.85 15.41
C TYR A 226 -7.95 5.45 16.81
N PRO A 227 -6.88 5.57 17.62
CA PRO A 227 -6.95 6.05 19.01
C PRO A 227 -7.59 7.45 19.21
N ARG A 228 -7.76 8.24 18.15
CA ARG A 228 -8.40 9.56 18.18
C ARG A 228 -9.83 9.60 17.58
N GLY A 229 -10.37 8.47 17.12
CA GLY A 229 -11.73 8.40 16.55
C GLY A 229 -12.78 8.14 17.62
N ARG A 230 -13.76 9.03 17.77
CA ARG A 230 -14.94 8.79 18.62
C ARG A 230 -15.97 7.93 17.87
N ARG A 231 -16.48 6.91 18.57
CA ARG A 231 -17.57 5.94 18.28
C ARG A 231 -17.23 4.70 17.45
N ALA A 232 -17.23 3.55 18.13
CA ALA A 232 -17.17 2.22 17.56
C ALA A 232 -18.46 1.85 16.81
N THR A 233 -18.35 1.43 15.55
CA THR A 233 -19.39 0.67 14.84
C THR A 233 -18.95 -0.78 14.76
N GLY A 234 -19.84 -1.69 15.19
CA GLY A 234 -19.55 -3.12 15.21
C GLY A 234 -19.48 -3.72 13.80
N ILE A 235 -18.47 -4.54 13.56
CA ILE A 235 -18.35 -5.35 12.33
C ILE A 235 -19.08 -6.66 12.58
N ARG A 236 -20.09 -6.98 11.76
CA ARG A 236 -20.67 -8.33 11.69
C ARG A 236 -20.14 -9.01 10.44
N ILE A 237 -19.63 -10.22 10.60
CA ILE A 237 -19.37 -11.20 9.54
C ILE A 237 -20.26 -12.40 9.83
#